data_AF-A0A2K8P4N8-F1
#
_entry.id   AF-A0A2K8P4N8-F1
#
_cell.length_a   1.000
_cell.length_b   1.000
_cell.length_c   1.000
_cell.angle_alpha   90.00
_cell.angle_beta   90.00
_cell.angle_gamma   90.00
#
_symmetry.space_group_name_H-M   'P 1'
#
loop_
_entity.id
_entity.type
_entity.pdbx_description
1 polymer ?
#
loop_
_entity_poly.entity_id
_entity_poly.type
_entity_poly.pdbx_seq_one_letter_code
_entity_poly.pdbx_strand_id
1 'polypeptide(L)'
;MAINRNYGRSYIPRGFIKFAQILGTAVTALILIMTIYFFSSDEFLASGDPTTVTWSSLIIGIEIYFLWKSIYSAYVIISYLNKASDEEIIANRYILAVLSVGVGGLITPFILTSMPNIETQSSMNPRAFLAKHLGLTMLIGFTLFLVSFISITLSTGITFSELIDTTNEFGLIGFLAITLSIVGFLIGVLGFGLFSRNNSSDLMKEKNLQGYTMQIVGVIFTIIATLELVFLIIMAIFRLIGVIFQSFSYMNRYDGFFKVFAIFLAFSRIGFEIWYVTWVVSMYSKIISGLWSKEQVIKINNFEKVDEARVQQQNA
;
A
#
# COMPACT_ATOMS: atom_id res chain seq x y z
N MET A 1 18.62 29.25 -22.63
CA MET A 1 19.49 28.27 -23.33
C MET A 1 19.34 26.94 -22.61
N ALA A 2 18.49 26.05 -23.15
CA ALA A 2 18.21 24.76 -22.52
C ALA A 2 19.36 23.80 -22.85
N ILE A 3 20.16 23.44 -21.85
CA ILE A 3 21.20 22.42 -22.01
C ILE A 3 20.49 21.07 -22.02
N ASN A 4 20.29 20.55 -23.22
CA ASN A 4 19.78 19.21 -23.48
C ASN A 4 20.89 18.21 -23.06
N ARG A 5 20.93 17.85 -21.77
CA ARG A 5 21.84 16.79 -21.29
C ARG A 5 21.28 15.44 -21.72
N ASN A 6 21.77 14.95 -22.85
CA ASN A 6 21.59 13.56 -23.29
C ASN A 6 22.25 12.60 -22.28
N TYR A 7 21.52 12.20 -21.25
CA TYR A 7 21.86 11.01 -20.48
C TYR A 7 21.28 9.78 -21.19
N GLY A 8 22.06 9.21 -22.12
CA GLY A 8 21.67 8.04 -22.95
C GLY A 8 21.46 6.72 -22.19
N ARG A 9 21.31 6.75 -20.86
CA ARG A 9 20.90 5.62 -20.02
C ARG A 9 19.91 6.15 -18.99
N SER A 10 18.71 5.57 -18.97
CA SER A 10 17.72 5.86 -17.93
C SER A 10 18.32 5.56 -16.56
N TYR A 11 18.23 6.53 -15.64
CA TYR A 11 18.68 6.36 -14.24
C TYR A 11 17.72 5.50 -13.43
N ILE A 12 16.56 5.21 -14.00
CA ILE A 12 15.45 4.53 -13.33
C ILE A 12 15.36 3.11 -13.85
N PRO A 13 15.39 2.09 -12.98
CA PRO A 13 15.22 0.71 -13.40
C PRO A 13 13.73 0.43 -13.70
N ARG A 14 13.18 1.09 -14.74
CA ARG A 14 11.75 1.02 -15.14
C ARG A 14 11.30 -0.43 -15.33
N GLY A 15 12.12 -1.26 -15.97
CA GLY A 15 11.85 -2.68 -16.16
C GLY A 15 11.72 -3.45 -14.83
N PHE A 16 12.57 -3.14 -13.85
CA PHE A 16 12.53 -3.79 -12.54
C PHE A 16 11.30 -3.35 -11.73
N ILE A 17 10.90 -2.08 -11.80
CA ILE A 17 9.66 -1.61 -11.16
C ILE A 17 8.44 -2.30 -11.77
N LYS A 18 8.36 -2.40 -13.11
CA LYS A 18 7.28 -3.13 -13.79
C LYS A 18 7.24 -4.60 -13.37
N PHE A 19 8.39 -5.25 -13.34
CA PHE A 19 8.51 -6.64 -12.87
C PHE A 19 8.04 -6.79 -11.41
N ALA A 20 8.46 -5.88 -10.52
CA ALA A 20 8.05 -5.89 -9.13
C ALA A 20 6.53 -5.74 -8.95
N GLN A 21 5.86 -4.90 -9.76
CA GLN A 21 4.41 -4.76 -9.75
C GLN A 21 3.68 -6.04 -10.20
N ILE A 22 4.17 -6.67 -11.27
CA ILE A 22 3.63 -7.93 -11.79
C ILE A 22 3.81 -9.05 -10.77
N LEU A 23 5.02 -9.18 -10.22
CA LEU A 23 5.33 -10.18 -9.19
C LEU A 23 4.46 -9.99 -7.95
N GLY A 24 4.34 -8.76 -7.44
CA GLY A 24 3.49 -8.47 -6.28
C GLY A 24 2.02 -8.83 -6.51
N THR A 25 1.51 -8.55 -7.71
CA THR A 25 0.14 -8.91 -8.09
C THR A 25 -0.03 -10.43 -8.20
N ALA A 26 0.93 -11.13 -8.80
CA ALA A 26 0.93 -12.59 -8.89
C ALA A 26 0.97 -13.26 -7.50
N VAL A 27 1.80 -12.74 -6.58
CA VAL A 27 1.86 -13.24 -5.19
C VAL A 27 0.53 -13.00 -4.47
N THR A 28 -0.09 -11.83 -4.63
CA THR A 28 -1.39 -11.53 -4.01
C THR A 28 -2.49 -12.45 -4.55
N ALA A 29 -2.50 -12.74 -5.85
CA ALA A 29 -3.43 -13.69 -6.45
C ALA A 29 -3.20 -15.13 -5.95
N LEU A 30 -1.93 -15.55 -5.81
CA LEU A 30 -1.57 -16.87 -5.29
C LEU A 30 -2.01 -17.03 -3.83
N ILE A 31 -1.82 -16.00 -3.00
CA ILE A 31 -2.33 -15.97 -1.61
C ILE A 31 -3.84 -16.19 -1.60
N LEU A 32 -4.60 -15.44 -2.40
CA LEU A 32 -6.06 -15.59 -2.48
C LEU A 32 -6.48 -17.01 -2.89
N ILE A 33 -5.81 -17.59 -3.89
CA ILE A 33 -6.09 -18.97 -4.34
C ILE A 33 -5.84 -19.96 -3.21
N MET A 34 -4.71 -19.83 -2.49
CA MET A 34 -4.40 -20.70 -1.35
C MET A 34 -5.39 -20.52 -0.20
N THR A 35 -5.80 -19.28 0.10
CA THR A 35 -6.77 -18.99 1.15
C THR A 35 -8.14 -19.58 0.82
N ILE A 36 -8.62 -19.42 -0.43
CA ILE A 36 -9.87 -20.05 -0.88
C ILE A 36 -9.78 -21.57 -0.76
N TYR A 37 -8.67 -22.18 -1.19
CA TYR A 37 -8.46 -23.62 -1.09
C TYR A 37 -8.43 -24.11 0.38
N PHE A 38 -7.81 -23.35 1.27
CA PHE A 38 -7.73 -23.68 2.69
C PHE A 38 -9.11 -23.59 3.37
N PHE A 39 -9.86 -22.51 3.11
CA PHE A 39 -11.17 -22.28 3.70
C PHE A 39 -12.31 -23.06 3.03
N SER A 40 -12.11 -23.68 1.86
CA SER A 40 -13.12 -24.56 1.26
C SER A 40 -13.30 -25.91 1.96
N SER A 41 -12.54 -26.17 3.03
CA SER A 41 -12.64 -27.43 3.77
C SER A 41 -13.81 -27.47 4.76
N ASP A 42 -14.15 -28.68 5.22
CA ASP A 42 -15.22 -28.96 6.18
C ASP A 42 -15.01 -28.30 7.55
N GLU A 43 -13.79 -27.84 7.84
CA GLU A 43 -13.48 -27.11 9.09
C GLU A 43 -13.85 -25.62 9.01
N PHE A 44 -14.11 -25.07 7.82
CA PHE A 44 -14.33 -23.64 7.62
C PHE A 44 -15.66 -23.35 6.93
N LEU A 45 -15.67 -23.15 5.61
CA LEU A 45 -16.88 -22.76 4.88
C LEU A 45 -17.96 -23.85 4.88
N ALA A 46 -17.57 -25.12 5.03
CA ALA A 46 -18.50 -26.25 5.13
C ALA A 46 -18.74 -26.73 6.58
N SER A 47 -18.24 -26.01 7.60
CA SER A 47 -18.36 -26.40 9.01
C SER A 47 -19.78 -26.36 9.57
N GLY A 48 -20.68 -25.62 8.92
CA GLY A 48 -22.03 -25.35 9.42
C GLY A 48 -22.08 -24.40 10.62
N ASP A 49 -20.93 -23.98 11.18
CA ASP A 49 -20.87 -22.93 12.19
C ASP A 49 -20.93 -21.54 11.52
N PRO A 50 -21.99 -20.74 11.77
CA PRO A 50 -22.15 -19.43 11.17
C PRO A 50 -20.99 -18.47 11.48
N THR A 51 -20.36 -18.60 12.64
CA THR A 51 -19.27 -17.72 13.07
C THR A 51 -18.02 -17.98 12.24
N THR A 52 -17.60 -19.24 12.15
CA THR A 52 -16.45 -19.66 11.35
C THR A 52 -16.63 -19.34 9.87
N VAL A 53 -17.83 -19.57 9.33
CA VAL A 53 -18.16 -19.21 7.95
C VAL A 53 -18.03 -17.71 7.73
N THR A 54 -18.62 -16.89 8.61
CA THR A 54 -18.60 -15.42 8.47
C THR A 54 -17.17 -14.88 8.52
N TRP A 55 -16.33 -15.40 9.43
CA TRP A 55 -14.90 -15.03 9.48
C TRP A 55 -14.14 -15.45 8.23
N SER A 56 -14.36 -16.66 7.72
CA SER A 56 -13.69 -17.18 6.53
C SER A 56 -14.06 -16.35 5.29
N SER A 57 -15.36 -16.05 5.12
CA SER A 57 -15.88 -15.15 4.08
C SER A 57 -15.29 -13.75 4.19
N LEU A 58 -15.15 -13.22 5.41
CA LEU A 58 -14.57 -11.90 5.65
C LEU A 58 -13.13 -11.85 5.15
N ILE A 59 -12.31 -12.83 5.52
CA ILE A 59 -10.90 -12.89 5.12
C ILE A 59 -10.77 -12.96 3.60
N ILE A 60 -11.56 -13.82 2.94
CA ILE A 60 -11.58 -13.92 1.47
C ILE A 60 -11.97 -12.58 0.84
N GLY A 61 -12.99 -11.90 1.38
CA GLY A 61 -13.40 -10.57 0.92
C GLY A 61 -12.27 -9.53 1.04
N ILE A 62 -11.56 -9.51 2.18
CA ILE A 62 -10.40 -8.61 2.40
C ILE A 62 -9.31 -8.89 1.36
N GLU A 63 -9.01 -10.15 1.08
CA GLU A 63 -7.99 -10.51 0.09
C GLU A 63 -8.40 -10.14 -1.34
N ILE A 64 -9.68 -10.25 -1.69
CA ILE A 64 -10.21 -9.78 -2.98
C ILE A 64 -10.03 -8.25 -3.12
N TYR A 65 -10.29 -7.48 -2.05
CA TYR A 65 -10.00 -6.05 -2.02
C TYR A 65 -8.52 -5.76 -2.30
N PHE A 66 -7.62 -6.47 -1.61
CA PHE A 66 -6.17 -6.29 -1.80
C PHE A 66 -5.69 -6.72 -3.18
N LEU A 67 -6.27 -7.78 -3.76
CA LEU A 67 -5.98 -8.20 -5.12
C LEU A 67 -6.38 -7.11 -6.12
N TRP A 68 -7.59 -6.55 -6.00
CA TRP A 68 -8.02 -5.43 -6.83
C TRP A 68 -7.09 -4.22 -6.70
N LYS A 69 -6.75 -3.84 -5.46
CA LYS A 69 -5.80 -2.75 -5.19
C LYS A 69 -4.44 -3.02 -5.86
N SER A 70 -3.93 -4.25 -5.80
CA SER A 70 -2.68 -4.64 -6.45
C SER A 70 -2.76 -4.55 -7.98
N ILE A 71 -3.82 -5.08 -8.59
CA ILE A 71 -4.03 -5.04 -10.05
C ILE A 71 -4.09 -3.58 -10.53
N TYR A 72 -4.90 -2.75 -9.87
CA TYR A 72 -5.10 -1.37 -10.28
C TYR A 72 -3.85 -0.50 -10.05
N SER A 73 -3.17 -0.65 -8.92
CA SER A 73 -1.91 0.06 -8.66
C SER A 73 -0.84 -0.34 -9.69
N ALA A 74 -0.70 -1.63 -10.02
CA ALA A 74 0.20 -2.10 -11.06
C ALA A 74 -0.13 -1.46 -12.42
N TYR A 75 -1.41 -1.44 -12.82
CA TYR A 75 -1.85 -0.79 -14.06
C TYR A 75 -1.47 0.70 -14.10
N VAL A 76 -1.77 1.45 -13.04
CA VAL A 76 -1.48 2.90 -12.97
C VAL A 76 0.02 3.15 -13.01
N ILE A 77 0.81 2.42 -12.23
CA ILE A 77 2.28 2.60 -12.16
C ILE A 77 2.91 2.24 -13.50
N ILE A 78 2.55 1.10 -14.11
CA ILE A 78 3.11 0.69 -15.41
C ILE A 78 2.75 1.70 -16.51
N SER A 79 1.49 2.17 -16.53
CA SER A 79 1.02 3.20 -17.47
C SER A 79 1.77 4.52 -17.28
N TYR A 80 2.01 4.94 -16.04
CA TYR A 80 2.78 6.13 -15.71
C TYR A 80 4.24 5.99 -16.15
N LEU A 81 4.90 4.87 -15.81
CA LEU A 81 6.28 4.58 -16.21
C LEU A 81 6.49 4.45 -17.72
N ASN A 82 5.44 4.21 -18.51
CA ASN A 82 5.53 4.19 -19.97
C ASN A 82 5.47 5.58 -20.60
N LYS A 83 4.91 6.57 -19.89
CA LYS A 83 4.62 7.91 -20.42
C LYS A 83 5.50 9.01 -19.84
N ALA A 84 5.88 8.89 -18.57
CA ALA A 84 6.59 9.92 -17.84
C ALA A 84 8.09 9.95 -18.18
N SER A 85 8.72 11.14 -18.08
CA SER A 85 10.19 11.27 -18.13
C SER A 85 10.85 10.75 -16.85
N ASP A 86 12.18 10.55 -16.84
CA ASP A 86 12.87 10.09 -15.63
C ASP A 86 12.78 11.14 -14.50
N GLU A 87 12.87 12.41 -14.84
CA GLU A 87 12.73 13.53 -13.90
C GLU A 87 11.34 13.55 -13.26
N GLU A 88 10.29 13.31 -14.05
CA GLU A 88 8.91 13.25 -13.56
C GLU A 88 8.69 12.07 -12.59
N ILE A 89 9.29 10.91 -12.87
CA ILE A 89 9.19 9.75 -11.98
C ILE A 89 9.91 10.02 -10.65
N ILE A 90 11.08 10.67 -10.69
CA ILE A 90 11.83 11.05 -9.49
C ILE A 90 11.05 12.08 -8.66
N ALA A 91 10.42 13.06 -9.31
CA ALA A 91 9.61 14.07 -8.63
C ALA A 91 8.36 13.47 -7.94
N ASN A 92 7.77 12.43 -8.55
CA ASN A 92 6.53 11.80 -8.07
C ASN A 92 6.76 10.50 -7.29
N ARG A 93 8.01 10.16 -6.95
CA ARG A 93 8.39 8.85 -6.38
C ARG A 93 7.61 8.47 -5.13
N TYR A 94 7.30 9.41 -4.24
CA TYR A 94 6.58 9.11 -3.00
C TYR A 94 5.10 8.82 -3.24
N ILE A 95 4.49 9.50 -4.20
CA ILE A 95 3.09 9.26 -4.59
C ILE A 95 2.98 7.86 -5.21
N LEU A 96 3.91 7.53 -6.12
CA LEU A 96 3.99 6.20 -6.74
C LEU A 96 4.30 5.11 -5.71
N ALA A 97 5.15 5.42 -4.73
CA ALA A 97 5.49 4.50 -3.65
C ALA A 97 4.26 4.21 -2.78
N VAL A 98 3.48 5.23 -2.37
CA VAL A 98 2.21 5.05 -1.65
C VAL A 98 1.24 4.17 -2.43
N LEU A 99 1.05 4.45 -3.72
CA LEU A 99 0.11 3.69 -4.54
C LEU A 99 0.52 2.21 -4.65
N SER A 100 1.83 1.96 -4.63
CA SER A 100 2.38 0.61 -4.64
C SER A 100 2.32 -0.09 -3.28
N VAL A 101 1.99 0.59 -2.19
CA VAL A 101 1.95 -0.05 -0.87
C VAL A 101 0.73 -0.98 -0.79
N GLY A 102 1.00 -2.27 -0.56
CA GLY A 102 0.02 -3.37 -0.50
C GLY A 102 0.70 -4.73 -0.29
N VAL A 103 -0.08 -5.82 -0.29
CA VAL A 103 0.35 -7.20 0.06
C VAL A 103 1.53 -7.71 -0.78
N GLY A 104 1.63 -7.33 -2.07
CA GLY A 104 2.75 -7.70 -2.93
C GLY A 104 3.82 -6.61 -3.14
N GLY A 105 3.65 -5.45 -2.52
CA GLY A 105 4.20 -4.20 -3.03
C GLY A 105 5.40 -3.65 -2.29
N LEU A 106 6.24 -4.45 -1.61
CA LEU A 106 7.38 -3.91 -0.83
C LEU A 106 8.58 -3.49 -1.72
N ILE A 107 8.76 -4.14 -2.86
CA ILE A 107 9.93 -3.96 -3.72
C ILE A 107 9.87 -2.61 -4.46
N THR A 108 8.70 -2.20 -4.95
CA THR A 108 8.56 -0.95 -5.71
C THR A 108 8.75 0.31 -4.85
N PRO A 109 8.14 0.46 -3.66
CA PRO A 109 8.41 1.55 -2.74
C PRO A 109 9.87 1.59 -2.32
N PHE A 110 10.56 0.45 -2.22
CA PHE A 110 11.98 0.42 -1.95
C PHE A 110 12.81 1.00 -3.11
N ILE A 111 12.54 0.57 -4.34
CA ILE A 111 13.22 1.11 -5.51
C ILE A 111 12.97 2.62 -5.62
N LEU A 112 11.73 3.06 -5.40
CA LEU A 112 11.33 4.47 -5.49
C LEU A 112 11.94 5.32 -4.37
N THR A 113 12.01 4.82 -3.14
CA THR A 113 12.59 5.57 -1.99
C THR A 113 14.12 5.55 -1.95
N SER A 114 14.76 4.67 -2.74
CA SER A 114 16.22 4.64 -2.92
C SER A 114 16.72 5.51 -4.06
N MET A 115 15.84 6.09 -4.88
CA MET A 115 16.24 7.01 -5.95
C MET A 115 16.88 8.29 -5.39
N PRO A 116 17.90 8.84 -6.07
CA PRO A 116 18.52 10.09 -5.66
C PRO A 116 17.52 11.24 -5.73
N ASN A 117 17.65 12.19 -4.82
CA ASN A 117 16.87 13.42 -4.86
C ASN A 117 17.52 14.36 -5.87
N ILE A 118 16.85 14.56 -7.00
CA ILE A 118 17.18 15.59 -7.98
C ILE A 118 16.22 16.76 -7.76
N GLU A 119 16.69 17.99 -7.89
CA GLU A 119 15.85 19.18 -7.81
C GLU A 119 14.92 19.26 -9.01
N THR A 120 13.77 18.64 -8.89
CA THR A 120 12.73 18.59 -9.93
C THR A 120 11.41 19.03 -9.32
N GLN A 121 10.69 19.93 -10.00
CA GLN A 121 9.33 20.29 -9.59
C GLN A 121 8.37 19.15 -9.91
N SER A 122 7.47 18.83 -8.96
CA SER A 122 6.45 17.82 -9.19
C SER A 122 5.49 18.25 -10.29
N SER A 123 5.37 17.44 -11.33
CA SER A 123 4.42 17.65 -12.43
C SER A 123 2.98 17.30 -12.07
N MET A 124 2.75 16.61 -10.94
CA MET A 124 1.42 16.19 -10.51
C MET A 124 1.06 16.76 -9.14
N ASN A 125 -0.20 17.19 -8.97
CA ASN A 125 -0.69 17.51 -7.64
C ASN A 125 -0.89 16.20 -6.85
N PRO A 126 -0.09 15.94 -5.78
CA PRO A 126 -0.10 14.68 -5.04
C PRO A 126 -1.48 14.35 -4.46
N ARG A 127 -2.18 15.36 -3.95
CA ARG A 127 -3.47 15.19 -3.27
C ARG A 127 -4.56 14.81 -4.26
N ALA A 128 -4.55 15.45 -5.44
CA ALA A 128 -5.50 15.13 -6.51
C ALA A 128 -5.22 13.75 -7.10
N PHE A 129 -3.95 13.40 -7.31
CA PHE A 129 -3.56 12.09 -7.82
C PHE A 129 -3.95 10.97 -6.85
N LEU A 130 -3.61 11.11 -5.57
CA LEU A 130 -3.97 10.14 -4.54
C LEU A 130 -5.49 10.01 -4.41
N ALA A 131 -6.23 11.11 -4.35
CA ALA A 131 -7.69 11.06 -4.25
C ALA A 131 -8.35 10.36 -5.45
N LYS A 132 -7.84 10.59 -6.67
CA LYS A 132 -8.33 9.91 -7.88
C LYS A 132 -8.07 8.40 -7.83
N HIS A 133 -6.82 8.01 -7.58
CA HIS A 133 -6.42 6.62 -7.70
C HIS A 133 -6.80 5.78 -6.48
N LEU A 134 -6.60 6.29 -5.26
CA LEU A 134 -7.08 5.63 -4.05
C LEU A 134 -8.62 5.62 -3.98
N GLY A 135 -9.27 6.69 -4.46
CA GLY A 135 -10.72 6.74 -4.59
C GLY A 135 -11.25 5.63 -5.49
N LEU A 136 -10.63 5.38 -6.65
CA LEU A 136 -11.05 4.28 -7.53
C LEU A 136 -10.75 2.89 -6.92
N THR A 137 -9.63 2.73 -6.21
CA THR A 137 -9.36 1.48 -5.49
C THR A 137 -10.39 1.21 -4.40
N MET A 138 -10.79 2.24 -3.65
CA MET A 138 -11.80 2.11 -2.60
C MET A 138 -13.18 1.84 -3.20
N LEU A 139 -13.58 2.58 -4.25
CA LEU A 139 -14.86 2.40 -4.92
C LEU A 139 -15.06 0.95 -5.37
N ILE A 140 -14.20 0.47 -6.26
CA ILE A 140 -14.36 -0.87 -6.85
C ILE A 140 -13.95 -1.95 -5.84
N GLY A 141 -12.90 -1.71 -5.05
CA GLY A 141 -12.42 -2.66 -4.06
C GLY A 141 -13.47 -2.98 -3.00
N PHE A 142 -14.11 -1.96 -2.40
CA PHE A 142 -15.15 -2.21 -1.39
C PHE A 142 -16.42 -2.80 -2.01
N THR A 143 -16.74 -2.51 -3.28
CA THR A 143 -17.81 -3.23 -3.99
C THR A 143 -17.48 -4.71 -4.16
N LEU A 144 -16.26 -5.05 -4.60
CA LEU A 144 -15.84 -6.44 -4.77
C LEU A 144 -15.78 -7.18 -3.43
N PHE A 145 -15.26 -6.53 -2.39
CA PHE A 145 -15.31 -7.04 -1.02
C PHE A 145 -16.76 -7.35 -0.61
N LEU A 146 -17.68 -6.41 -0.77
CA LEU A 146 -19.06 -6.55 -0.31
C LEU A 146 -19.77 -7.68 -1.04
N VAL A 147 -19.65 -7.71 -2.37
CA VAL A 147 -20.26 -8.73 -3.21
C VAL A 147 -19.71 -10.11 -2.85
N SER A 148 -18.38 -10.26 -2.76
CA SER A 148 -17.78 -11.55 -2.40
C SER A 148 -18.17 -12.00 -0.99
N PHE A 149 -18.08 -11.11 0.00
CA PHE A 149 -18.45 -11.41 1.38
C PHE A 149 -19.91 -11.88 1.51
N ILE A 150 -20.86 -11.15 0.92
CA ILE A 150 -22.27 -11.50 0.96
C ILE A 150 -22.51 -12.79 0.17
N SER A 151 -21.98 -12.90 -1.06
CA SER A 151 -22.21 -14.09 -1.89
C SER A 151 -21.69 -15.38 -1.25
N ILE A 152 -20.50 -15.35 -0.64
CA ILE A 152 -19.94 -16.53 0.03
C ILE A 152 -20.77 -16.85 1.29
N THR A 153 -21.04 -15.86 2.13
CA THR A 153 -21.77 -16.09 3.40
C THR A 153 -23.21 -16.55 3.20
N LEU A 154 -23.91 -16.05 2.18
CA LEU A 154 -25.27 -16.51 1.88
C LEU A 154 -25.30 -17.89 1.21
N SER A 155 -24.23 -18.29 0.53
CA SER A 155 -24.15 -19.60 -0.15
C SER A 155 -24.13 -20.79 0.82
N THR A 156 -23.77 -20.56 2.08
CA THR A 156 -23.69 -21.59 3.13
C THR A 156 -24.97 -21.73 3.95
N GLY A 157 -26.04 -21.01 3.58
CA GLY A 157 -27.37 -21.11 4.22
C GLY A 157 -27.66 -20.08 5.31
N ILE A 158 -26.73 -19.18 5.62
CA ILE A 158 -26.99 -18.04 6.51
C ILE A 158 -27.88 -17.04 5.78
N THR A 159 -28.95 -16.58 6.42
CA THR A 159 -29.84 -15.58 5.81
C THR A 159 -29.30 -14.16 5.98
N PHE A 160 -29.71 -13.24 5.11
CA PHE A 160 -29.31 -11.83 5.22
C PHE A 160 -29.78 -11.20 6.55
N SER A 161 -30.95 -11.61 7.05
CA SER A 161 -31.48 -11.11 8.34
C SER A 161 -30.59 -11.51 9.50
N GLU A 162 -30.08 -12.74 9.51
CA GLU A 162 -29.17 -13.23 10.55
C GLU A 162 -27.80 -12.54 10.45
N LEU A 163 -27.34 -12.25 9.23
CA LEU A 163 -26.05 -11.59 8.98
C LEU A 163 -25.98 -10.14 9.48
N ILE A 164 -27.13 -9.47 9.62
CA ILE A 164 -27.22 -8.08 10.13
C ILE A 164 -27.69 -8.02 11.58
N ASP A 165 -28.00 -9.16 12.19
CA ASP A 165 -28.51 -9.21 13.56
C ASP A 165 -27.35 -9.07 14.57
N THR A 166 -27.25 -7.88 15.16
CA THR A 166 -26.18 -7.56 16.12
C THR A 166 -26.32 -8.28 17.47
N THR A 167 -27.39 -9.06 17.69
CA THR A 167 -27.55 -9.84 18.93
C THR A 167 -26.60 -11.04 18.98
N ASN A 168 -26.19 -11.56 17.82
CA ASN A 168 -25.24 -12.67 17.71
C ASN A 168 -23.85 -12.17 17.29
N GLU A 169 -22.80 -12.89 17.70
CA GLU A 169 -21.41 -12.53 17.37
C GLU A 169 -21.19 -12.46 15.85
N PHE A 170 -21.64 -13.48 15.10
CA PHE A 170 -21.48 -13.53 13.65
C PHE A 170 -22.28 -12.42 12.94
N GLY A 171 -23.45 -12.05 13.45
CA GLY A 171 -24.26 -10.96 12.90
C GLY A 171 -23.69 -9.58 13.21
N LEU A 172 -22.99 -9.40 14.35
CA LEU A 172 -22.20 -8.20 14.61
C LEU A 172 -21.04 -8.07 13.60
N ILE A 173 -20.33 -9.16 13.31
CA ILE A 173 -19.24 -9.17 12.31
C ILE A 173 -19.80 -8.84 10.92
N GLY A 174 -20.91 -9.48 10.52
CA GLY A 174 -21.58 -9.21 9.26
C GLY A 174 -22.04 -7.77 9.12
N PHE A 175 -22.69 -7.23 10.14
CA PHE A 175 -23.11 -5.82 10.18
C PHE A 175 -21.94 -4.85 10.04
N LEU A 176 -20.84 -5.08 10.78
CA LEU A 176 -19.65 -4.24 10.72
C LEU A 176 -18.97 -4.33 9.33
N ALA A 177 -18.86 -5.52 8.76
CA ALA A 177 -18.28 -5.73 7.43
C ALA A 177 -19.07 -5.00 6.34
N ILE A 178 -20.40 -5.13 6.35
CA ILE A 178 -21.29 -4.45 5.40
C ILE A 178 -21.19 -2.94 5.58
N THR A 179 -21.27 -2.44 6.82
CA THR A 179 -21.19 -1.01 7.13
C THR A 179 -19.86 -0.41 6.68
N LEU A 180 -18.75 -1.07 6.99
CA LEU A 180 -17.42 -0.63 6.57
C LEU A 180 -17.30 -0.56 5.05
N SER A 181 -17.89 -1.53 4.35
CA SER A 181 -17.90 -1.57 2.88
C SER A 181 -18.67 -0.42 2.27
N ILE A 182 -19.85 -0.11 2.82
CA ILE A 182 -20.69 1.00 2.35
C ILE A 182 -19.96 2.33 2.60
N VAL A 183 -19.39 2.53 3.80
CA VAL A 183 -18.61 3.74 4.11
C VAL A 183 -17.41 3.87 3.19
N GLY A 184 -16.66 2.79 2.99
CA GLY A 184 -15.51 2.75 2.09
C GLY A 184 -15.87 3.04 0.63
N PHE A 185 -16.99 2.48 0.15
CA PHE A 185 -17.55 2.76 -1.17
C PHE A 185 -17.90 4.25 -1.32
N LEU A 186 -18.60 4.85 -0.35
CA LEU A 186 -18.99 6.26 -0.38
C LEU A 186 -17.78 7.19 -0.39
N ILE A 187 -16.74 6.90 0.42
CA ILE A 187 -15.47 7.63 0.38
C ILE A 187 -14.82 7.48 -1.01
N GLY A 188 -14.85 6.28 -1.60
CA GLY A 188 -14.38 6.02 -2.95
C GLY A 188 -15.11 6.85 -4.03
N VAL A 189 -16.44 6.95 -3.94
CA VAL A 189 -17.27 7.80 -4.81
C VAL A 189 -16.84 9.26 -4.72
N LEU A 190 -16.62 9.78 -3.50
CA LEU A 190 -16.18 11.16 -3.31
C LEU A 190 -14.80 11.43 -3.93
N GLY A 191 -13.84 10.51 -3.72
CA GLY A 191 -12.50 10.63 -4.30
C GLY A 191 -12.51 10.58 -5.82
N PHE A 192 -13.06 9.50 -6.38
CA PHE A 192 -13.07 9.31 -7.82
C PHE A 192 -13.99 10.32 -8.53
N GLY A 193 -15.19 10.58 -7.98
CA GLY A 193 -16.16 11.49 -8.59
C GLY A 193 -15.65 12.92 -8.72
N LEU A 194 -14.94 13.43 -7.70
CA LEU A 194 -14.39 14.79 -7.72
C LEU A 194 -13.10 14.90 -8.53
N PHE A 195 -12.27 13.86 -8.56
CA PHE A 195 -10.92 13.90 -9.15
C PHE A 195 -10.73 13.10 -10.45
N SER A 196 -11.79 12.49 -10.99
CA SER A 196 -11.70 11.77 -12.28
C SER A 196 -11.41 12.72 -13.45
N ARG A 197 -11.90 13.96 -13.39
CA ARG A 197 -11.75 14.99 -14.43
C ARG A 197 -10.28 15.38 -14.64
N ASN A 198 -9.86 15.51 -15.90
CA ASN A 198 -8.48 15.87 -16.24
C ASN A 198 -8.06 17.27 -15.74
N ASN A 199 -9.02 18.19 -15.52
CA ASN A 199 -8.76 19.54 -15.01
C ASN A 199 -8.85 19.64 -13.47
N SER A 200 -8.85 18.51 -12.74
CA SER A 200 -9.10 18.49 -11.30
C SER A 200 -8.04 19.25 -10.50
N SER A 201 -6.79 19.28 -10.97
CA SER A 201 -5.69 19.99 -10.32
C SER A 201 -5.86 21.50 -10.36
N ASP A 202 -6.47 22.03 -11.41
CA ASP A 202 -6.67 23.47 -11.57
C ASP A 202 -7.98 23.91 -10.92
N LEU A 203 -9.03 23.09 -11.01
CA LEU A 203 -10.26 23.26 -10.23
C LEU A 203 -10.00 23.29 -8.71
N MET A 204 -9.03 22.50 -8.22
CA MET A 204 -8.64 22.51 -6.81
C MET A 204 -7.95 23.83 -6.39
N LYS A 205 -7.37 24.59 -7.32
CA LYS A 205 -6.73 25.89 -7.04
C LYS A 205 -7.71 27.05 -7.07
N GLU A 206 -8.92 26.85 -7.61
CA GLU A 206 -9.95 27.88 -7.65
C GLU A 206 -10.45 28.22 -6.23
N LYS A 207 -10.67 29.51 -5.97
CA LYS A 207 -11.19 30.01 -4.68
C LYS A 207 -12.72 29.93 -4.60
N ASN A 208 -13.31 28.83 -5.08
CA ASN A 208 -14.75 28.57 -5.03
C ASN A 208 -15.07 27.41 -4.07
N LEU A 209 -16.35 27.24 -3.73
CA LEU A 209 -16.84 26.17 -2.84
C LEU A 209 -16.39 24.77 -3.32
N GLN A 210 -16.39 24.56 -4.64
CA GLN A 210 -15.91 23.33 -5.27
C GLN A 210 -14.41 23.11 -5.04
N GLY A 211 -13.57 24.12 -5.26
CA GLY A 211 -12.13 24.08 -5.01
C GLY A 211 -11.80 23.80 -3.55
N TYR A 212 -12.49 24.44 -2.59
CA TYR A 212 -12.33 24.14 -1.16
C TYR A 212 -12.71 22.70 -0.82
N THR A 213 -13.81 22.20 -1.39
CA THR A 213 -14.27 20.82 -1.16
C THR A 213 -13.24 19.83 -1.69
N MET A 214 -12.71 20.06 -2.89
CA MET A 214 -11.63 19.25 -3.46
C MET A 214 -10.37 19.31 -2.59
N GLN A 215 -9.98 20.48 -2.06
CA GLN A 215 -8.85 20.58 -1.15
C GLN A 215 -9.01 19.73 0.11
N ILE A 216 -10.18 19.78 0.75
CA ILE A 216 -10.50 18.99 1.94
C ILE A 216 -10.44 17.50 1.62
N VAL A 217 -11.11 17.06 0.56
CA VAL A 217 -11.12 15.64 0.15
C VAL A 217 -9.71 15.15 -0.18
N GLY A 218 -8.90 15.96 -0.87
CA GLY A 218 -7.51 15.62 -1.14
C GLY A 218 -6.65 15.46 0.12
N VAL A 219 -6.90 16.26 1.15
CA VAL A 219 -6.25 16.10 2.47
C VAL A 219 -6.73 14.81 3.16
N ILE A 220 -8.04 14.51 3.13
CA ILE A 220 -8.59 13.26 3.70
C ILE A 220 -7.91 12.04 3.08
N PHE A 221 -7.76 11.98 1.76
CA PHE A 221 -7.07 10.86 1.10
C PHE A 221 -5.59 10.78 1.46
N THR A 222 -4.93 11.92 1.69
CA THR A 222 -3.54 11.94 2.18
C THR A 222 -3.44 11.41 3.61
N ILE A 223 -4.42 11.72 4.47
CA ILE A 223 -4.53 11.18 5.83
C ILE A 223 -4.78 9.67 5.78
N ILE A 224 -5.72 9.20 4.95
CA ILE A 224 -5.99 7.77 4.76
C ILE A 224 -4.72 7.03 4.34
N ALA A 225 -3.98 7.54 3.35
CA ALA A 225 -2.72 6.95 2.92
C ALA A 225 -1.67 6.94 4.05
N THR A 226 -1.61 8.00 4.85
CA THR A 226 -0.68 8.08 6.00
C THR A 226 -1.05 7.04 7.07
N LEU A 227 -2.34 6.91 7.40
CA LEU A 227 -2.84 5.93 8.36
C LEU A 227 -2.55 4.49 7.90
N GLU A 228 -2.71 4.21 6.61
CA GLU A 228 -2.36 2.91 6.05
C GLU A 228 -0.86 2.58 6.23
N LEU A 229 0.03 3.53 5.94
CA LEU A 229 1.47 3.36 6.15
C LEU A 229 1.81 3.13 7.63
N VAL A 230 1.20 3.90 8.54
CA VAL A 230 1.39 3.73 9.99
C VAL A 230 0.89 2.37 10.45
N PHE A 231 -0.27 1.92 9.96
CA PHE A 231 -0.80 0.61 10.28
C PHE A 231 0.16 -0.51 9.84
N LEU A 232 0.74 -0.40 8.65
CA LEU A 232 1.73 -1.38 8.18
C LEU A 232 3.03 -1.37 9.01
N ILE A 233 3.46 -0.22 9.51
CA ILE A 233 4.57 -0.13 10.47
C ILE A 233 4.22 -0.91 11.76
N ILE A 234 3.04 -0.68 12.32
CA ILE A 234 2.58 -1.35 13.54
C ILE A 234 2.50 -2.87 13.33
N MET A 235 1.93 -3.31 12.20
CA MET A 235 1.84 -4.74 11.85
C MET A 235 3.23 -5.39 11.71
N ALA A 236 4.20 -4.68 11.13
CA ALA A 236 5.58 -5.18 11.05
C ALA A 236 6.20 -5.34 12.45
N ILE A 237 5.93 -4.41 13.38
CA ILE A 237 6.40 -4.51 14.77
C ILE A 237 5.74 -5.68 15.50
N PHE A 238 4.42 -5.87 15.37
CA PHE A 238 3.74 -7.03 15.96
C PHE A 238 4.24 -8.35 15.40
N ARG A 239 4.54 -8.41 14.10
CA ARG A 239 5.15 -9.59 13.48
C ARG A 239 6.52 -9.88 14.09
N LEU A 240 7.37 -8.88 14.32
CA LEU A 240 8.66 -9.06 15.00
C LEU A 240 8.48 -9.64 16.40
N ILE A 241 7.55 -9.11 17.18
CA ILE A 241 7.23 -9.64 18.52
C ILE A 241 6.81 -11.12 18.41
N GLY A 242 5.93 -11.45 17.45
CA GLY A 242 5.51 -12.83 17.19
C GLY A 242 6.68 -13.75 16.82
N VAL A 243 7.59 -13.29 15.96
CA VAL A 243 8.80 -14.06 15.57
C VAL A 243 9.72 -14.27 16.76
N ILE A 244 9.89 -13.29 17.65
CA ILE A 244 10.68 -13.42 18.88
C ILE A 244 10.09 -14.53 19.76
N PHE A 245 8.77 -14.49 20.03
CA PHE A 245 8.11 -15.52 20.84
C PHE A 245 8.20 -16.92 20.21
N GLN A 246 7.98 -17.04 18.90
CA GLN A 246 8.13 -18.31 18.17
C GLN A 246 9.57 -18.82 18.18
N SER A 247 10.56 -17.92 18.18
CA SER A 247 11.96 -18.29 18.22
C SER A 247 12.35 -18.82 19.61
N PHE A 248 11.82 -18.24 20.69
CA PHE A 248 11.97 -18.78 22.05
C PHE A 248 11.33 -20.16 22.20
N SER A 249 10.12 -20.37 21.67
CA SER A 249 9.49 -21.69 21.72
C SER A 249 10.25 -22.73 20.88
N TYR A 250 10.83 -22.34 19.75
CA TYR A 250 11.66 -23.21 18.91
C TYR A 250 12.96 -23.64 19.61
N MET A 251 13.63 -22.73 20.34
CA MET A 251 14.83 -23.05 21.12
C MET A 251 14.57 -24.05 22.25
N ASN A 252 13.36 -24.06 22.80
CA ASN A 252 12.96 -24.95 23.89
C ASN A 252 12.49 -26.34 23.42
N ARG A 253 12.36 -26.56 22.10
CA ARG A 253 11.91 -27.84 21.53
C ARG A 253 13.01 -28.88 21.33
N TYR A 254 14.27 -28.48 21.34
CA TYR A 254 15.42 -29.36 21.05
C TYR A 254 16.36 -29.45 22.25
N ASP A 255 16.88 -30.65 22.48
CA ASP A 255 17.89 -30.93 23.51
C ASP A 255 19.23 -31.38 22.90
N GLY A 256 20.30 -31.26 23.68
CA GLY A 256 21.65 -31.67 23.29
C GLY A 256 22.27 -30.80 22.19
N PHE A 257 23.08 -31.39 21.32
CA PHE A 257 23.83 -30.69 20.26
C PHE A 257 22.92 -29.92 19.27
N PHE A 258 21.74 -30.46 18.96
CA PHE A 258 20.76 -29.80 18.09
C PHE A 258 20.18 -28.51 18.68
N LYS A 259 20.22 -28.35 20.01
CA LYS A 259 19.82 -27.12 20.69
C LYS A 259 20.70 -25.94 20.29
N VAL A 260 22.01 -26.18 20.10
CA VAL A 260 22.96 -25.13 19.69
C VAL A 260 22.62 -24.59 18.29
N PHE A 261 22.30 -25.49 17.34
CA PHE A 261 21.84 -25.10 16.02
C PHE A 261 20.47 -24.42 16.04
N ALA A 262 19.54 -24.93 16.87
CA ALA A 262 18.21 -24.32 17.03
C ALA A 262 18.31 -22.89 17.59
N ILE A 263 19.20 -22.65 18.54
CA ILE A 263 19.52 -21.32 19.08
C ILE A 263 20.11 -20.42 17.98
N PHE A 264 21.08 -20.91 17.21
CA PHE A 264 21.68 -20.12 16.13
C PHE A 264 20.66 -19.72 15.06
N LEU A 265 19.82 -20.67 14.62
CA LEU A 265 18.74 -20.41 13.65
C LEU A 265 17.67 -19.47 14.20
N ALA A 266 17.31 -19.61 15.48
CA ALA A 266 16.38 -18.71 16.17
C ALA A 266 16.92 -17.27 16.21
N PHE A 267 18.18 -17.07 16.60
CA PHE A 267 18.81 -15.75 16.58
C PHE A 267 18.95 -15.19 15.17
N SER A 268 19.30 -16.02 14.18
CA SER A 268 19.35 -15.61 12.77
C SER A 268 17.98 -15.14 12.28
N ARG A 269 16.90 -15.89 12.59
CA ARG A 269 15.52 -15.53 12.26
C ARG A 269 15.12 -14.20 12.90
N ILE A 270 15.44 -14.00 14.18
CA ILE A 270 15.19 -12.72 14.87
C ILE A 270 15.99 -11.59 14.20
N GLY A 271 17.27 -11.80 13.89
CA GLY A 271 18.12 -10.81 13.24
C GLY A 271 17.60 -10.37 11.87
N PHE A 272 17.18 -11.34 11.04
CA PHE A 272 16.55 -11.05 9.75
C PHE A 272 15.23 -10.29 9.90
N GLU A 273 14.43 -10.63 10.91
CA GLU A 273 13.16 -9.94 11.17
C GLU A 273 13.38 -8.52 11.68
N ILE A 274 14.37 -8.28 12.56
CA ILE A 274 14.76 -6.93 12.99
C ILE A 274 15.19 -6.10 11.78
N TRP A 275 16.06 -6.65 10.94
CA TRP A 275 16.51 -5.97 9.71
C TRP A 275 15.33 -5.61 8.80
N TYR A 276 14.41 -6.55 8.58
CA TYR A 276 13.18 -6.32 7.83
C TYR A 276 12.32 -5.20 8.43
N VAL A 277 12.06 -5.21 9.74
CA VAL A 277 11.26 -4.17 10.40
C VAL A 277 11.94 -2.81 10.33
N THR A 278 13.24 -2.72 10.59
CA THR A 278 13.98 -1.45 10.47
C THR A 278 13.90 -0.90 9.05
N TRP A 279 13.99 -1.77 8.05
CA TRP A 279 13.85 -1.41 6.65
C TRP A 279 12.44 -0.90 6.31
N VAL A 280 11.40 -1.62 6.73
CA VAL A 280 9.99 -1.23 6.55
C VAL A 280 9.69 0.12 7.20
N VAL A 281 10.10 0.31 8.46
CA VAL A 281 9.94 1.57 9.21
C VAL A 281 10.61 2.71 8.47
N SER A 282 11.89 2.55 8.09
CA SER A 282 12.66 3.59 7.41
C SER A 282 12.04 3.98 6.07
N MET A 283 11.58 3.00 5.30
CA MET A 283 10.95 3.20 4.00
C MET A 283 9.62 3.96 4.14
N TYR A 284 8.71 3.47 4.98
CA TYR A 284 7.40 4.09 5.17
C TYR A 284 7.49 5.48 5.80
N SER A 285 8.42 5.71 6.75
CA SER A 285 8.67 7.06 7.29
C SER A 285 9.16 8.04 6.23
N LYS A 286 10.01 7.61 5.29
CA LYS A 286 10.43 8.44 4.14
C LYS A 286 9.26 8.75 3.20
N ILE A 287 8.34 7.80 3.00
CA ILE A 287 7.15 8.04 2.19
C ILE A 287 6.21 9.04 2.86
N ILE A 288 5.93 8.87 4.16
CA ILE A 288 5.08 9.80 4.93
C ILE A 288 5.67 11.22 4.88
N SER A 289 6.95 11.38 5.18
CA SER A 289 7.60 12.70 5.11
C SER A 289 7.57 13.29 3.69
N GLY A 290 7.76 12.47 2.65
CA GLY A 290 7.66 12.89 1.25
C GLY A 290 6.25 13.35 0.86
N LEU A 291 5.19 12.68 1.33
CA LEU A 291 3.80 13.09 1.10
C LEU A 291 3.46 14.46 1.69
N TRP A 292 4.01 14.76 2.86
CA TRP A 292 3.70 15.99 3.61
C TRP A 292 4.67 17.15 3.34
N SER A 293 5.74 16.94 2.58
CA SER A 293 6.69 18.00 2.23
C SER A 293 6.02 19.13 1.41
N LYS A 294 6.12 20.38 1.88
CA LYS A 294 5.64 21.56 1.16
C LYS A 294 6.35 21.62 -0.19
N GLU A 295 5.58 21.62 -1.27
CA GLU A 295 6.02 21.68 -2.68
C GLU A 295 6.64 20.40 -3.27
N GLN A 296 6.84 19.32 -2.50
CA GLN A 296 7.50 18.08 -2.95
C GLN A 296 8.85 18.27 -3.66
N VAL A 297 9.42 19.48 -3.61
CA VAL A 297 10.81 19.75 -3.95
C VAL A 297 11.62 19.47 -2.71
N ILE A 298 12.16 18.26 -2.59
CA ILE A 298 13.20 18.00 -1.58
C ILE A 298 14.48 18.63 -2.10
N LYS A 299 14.67 19.93 -1.83
CA LYS A 299 15.98 20.58 -1.97
C LYS A 299 16.92 19.95 -0.95
N ILE A 300 17.98 19.27 -1.41
CA ILE A 300 19.08 18.88 -0.53
C ILE A 300 20.18 19.91 -0.72
N ASN A 301 20.47 20.70 0.32
CA ASN A 301 21.60 21.64 0.42
C ASN A 301 23.01 21.00 0.25
N ASN A 302 23.11 19.73 -0.16
CA ASN A 302 24.39 19.02 -0.30
C ASN A 302 25.00 19.17 -1.70
N PHE A 303 24.22 19.53 -2.72
CA PHE A 303 24.77 19.84 -4.04
C PHE A 303 25.31 21.27 -4.12
N GLU A 304 24.74 22.22 -3.37
CA GLU A 304 25.30 23.58 -3.24
C GLU A 304 26.76 23.53 -2.76
N LYS A 305 27.07 22.72 -1.75
CA LYS A 305 28.45 22.62 -1.23
C LYS A 305 29.46 21.98 -2.19
N VAL A 306 29.02 21.07 -3.05
CA VAL A 306 29.92 20.41 -4.02
C VAL A 306 30.13 21.29 -5.25
N ASP A 307 29.10 22.03 -5.68
CA ASP A 307 29.23 22.99 -6.76
C ASP A 307 30.00 24.25 -6.31
N GLU A 308 29.79 24.74 -5.08
CA GLU A 308 30.61 25.82 -4.50
C GLU A 308 32.09 25.41 -4.37
N ALA A 309 32.38 24.18 -3.93
CA ALA A 309 33.74 23.67 -3.85
C ALA A 309 34.41 23.54 -5.24
N ARG A 310 33.65 23.18 -6.28
CA ARG A 310 34.15 23.13 -7.66
C ARG A 310 34.36 24.51 -8.26
N VAL A 311 33.46 25.46 -7.99
CA VAL A 311 33.59 26.86 -8.44
C VAL A 311 34.79 27.53 -7.76
N GLN A 312 35.05 27.24 -6.48
CA GLN A 312 36.25 27.71 -5.79
C GLN A 312 37.54 27.11 -6.35
N GLN A 313 37.54 25.84 -6.78
CA GLN A 313 38.69 25.20 -7.44
C GLN A 313 38.93 25.66 -8.87
N GLN A 314 37.92 26.18 -9.57
CA GLN A 314 38.07 26.76 -10.92
C GLN A 314 38.50 28.23 -10.89
N ASN A 315 38.30 28.91 -9.76
CA ASN A 315 38.65 30.32 -9.56
C ASN A 315 39.92 30.51 -8.70
N ALA A 316 40.59 29.43 -8.31
CA ALA A 316 41.90 29.41 -7.65
C ALA A 316 42.98 28.96 -8.63
#